data_AF-A0A8J5UVZ8-F1
#
_entry.id   AF-A0A8J5UVZ8-F1
#
_cell.length_a   1.000
_cell.length_b   1.000
_cell.length_c   1.000
_cell.angle_alpha   90.00
_cell.angle_beta   90.00
_cell.angle_gamma   90.00
#
_symmetry.space_group_name_H-M   'P 1'
#
loop_
_entity.id
_entity.type
_entity.pdbx_description
1 polymer ?
#
loop_
_entity_poly.entity_id
_entity_poly.type
_entity_poly.pdbx_seq_one_letter_code
_entity_poly.pdbx_strand_id
1 'polypeptide(L)'
;MAATTSPAAAAAAAAAASVSFSVPSPPRGAACSCRRRHRGRSLLLRAASTAAPPSPDLSIQISPRASPPAVASLARDRAEDLQAESRAMARAAAATVFTPELLASRYGSRPTKVAQRAVDVLSKIGTFGLKLLLDEQRGASSAMKRARAIELRTILTRLGPTFVKIGQGLSTRPDLCPPEFLEELSELQDSLPTFPDEQAFACIERELGFPLDSIYSSISPSPIAAASLGQVYKARLKYSGKLVAVKVQRPGIEDIIGLDFYLLRGLGFLINKYVDFISSDVVALMDEFARRVYQELNYVQEGQNARRFKKLYADKQDVLVPDIFWDYTSSKVLTMEWIEGTKLNQQAAIEKQGLKVLDLVNIGIQCSLRQLLEYGYFHADPHPGNILATPEGKLAFLDFGMMSETPEVARVAIIGHVVHMVNRDYEAMARDYYALDFLEPDVDVSPIVPALKNFFDDALNSTVHAHRLHRQSRTPAAARCPQRPHVRRQPATAGRRTHSRPAPAVSPARPHPIAPTSAAARSRTRAPAGGRPHQRGRRSRTHRR
;
A
#
# COMPACT_ATOMS: atom_id res chain seq x y z
N MET A 1 -18.28 -12.69 -35.37
CA MET A 1 -17.33 -12.27 -36.43
C MET A 1 -16.02 -11.86 -35.76
N ALA A 2 -14.92 -11.78 -36.51
CA ALA A 2 -13.60 -11.56 -35.94
C ALA A 2 -13.41 -10.12 -35.42
N ALA A 3 -12.77 -9.99 -34.26
CA ALA A 3 -12.16 -8.76 -33.80
C ALA A 3 -10.65 -8.93 -33.93
N THR A 4 -10.05 -8.28 -34.93
CA THR A 4 -8.61 -8.30 -35.17
C THR A 4 -7.93 -7.23 -34.33
N THR A 5 -7.35 -7.62 -33.19
CA THR A 5 -6.36 -6.79 -32.50
C THR A 5 -5.09 -6.70 -33.35
N SER A 6 -4.66 -5.46 -33.61
CA SER A 6 -3.47 -5.15 -34.41
C SER A 6 -2.28 -4.89 -33.49
N PRO A 7 -1.02 -5.16 -33.90
CA PRO A 7 0.17 -4.83 -33.11
C PRO A 7 0.24 -3.36 -32.65
N ALA A 8 -0.45 -2.45 -33.34
CA ALA A 8 -0.60 -1.05 -32.95
C ALA A 8 -1.29 -0.86 -31.58
N ALA A 9 -2.17 -1.76 -31.15
CA ALA A 9 -2.91 -1.64 -29.89
C ALA A 9 -1.99 -1.63 -28.66
N ALA A 10 -0.89 -2.41 -28.69
CA ALA A 10 0.09 -2.46 -27.60
C ALA A 10 0.90 -1.16 -27.46
N ALA A 11 0.98 -0.35 -28.52
CA ALA A 11 1.55 1.00 -28.45
C ALA A 11 0.46 2.02 -28.08
N ALA A 12 -0.75 1.90 -28.62
CA ALA A 12 -1.85 2.86 -28.39
C ALA A 12 -2.26 2.95 -26.91
N ALA A 13 -2.06 1.88 -26.13
CA ALA A 13 -2.24 1.88 -24.69
C ALA A 13 -1.40 2.91 -23.92
N ALA A 14 -0.28 3.40 -24.49
CA ALA A 14 0.52 4.48 -23.89
C ALA A 14 -0.12 5.89 -24.06
N ALA A 15 -1.21 6.00 -24.83
CA ALA A 15 -1.87 7.27 -25.19
C ALA A 15 -2.91 7.79 -24.20
N ALA A 16 -3.34 6.97 -23.25
CA ALA A 16 -4.39 7.29 -22.29
C ALA A 16 -3.81 7.51 -20.87
N ALA A 17 -2.75 8.32 -20.79
CA ALA A 17 -1.86 8.33 -19.64
C ALA A 17 -1.75 9.72 -19.00
N SER A 18 -2.04 9.75 -17.69
CA SER A 18 -2.10 10.91 -16.80
C SER A 18 -3.30 11.85 -17.00
N VAL A 19 -4.10 11.99 -15.94
CA VAL A 19 -4.53 13.32 -15.49
C VAL A 19 -3.32 13.92 -14.79
N SER A 20 -2.89 15.11 -15.20
CA SER A 20 -1.70 15.78 -14.66
C SER A 20 -2.03 17.17 -14.16
N PHE A 21 -2.24 17.31 -12.84
CA PHE A 21 -2.44 18.62 -12.19
C PHE A 21 -1.20 19.50 -12.39
N SER A 22 -1.32 20.51 -13.25
CA SER A 22 -0.25 21.47 -13.55
C SER A 22 -0.32 22.68 -12.62
N VAL A 23 0.69 22.87 -11.76
CA VAL A 23 0.79 24.03 -10.87
C VAL A 23 1.51 25.19 -11.56
N PRO A 24 0.88 26.36 -11.79
CA PRO A 24 1.54 27.50 -12.40
C PRO A 24 2.64 28.09 -11.49
N SER A 25 3.77 28.49 -12.08
CA SER A 25 4.79 29.27 -11.37
C SER A 25 4.32 30.72 -11.15
N PRO A 26 4.62 31.33 -9.98
CA PRO A 26 4.19 32.70 -9.70
C PRO A 26 4.87 33.73 -10.62
N PRO A 27 4.16 34.80 -11.02
CA PRO A 27 4.72 35.82 -11.91
C PRO A 27 5.84 36.62 -11.22
N ARG A 28 6.86 36.98 -12.00
CA ARG A 28 7.99 37.80 -11.52
C ARG A 28 7.50 39.20 -11.15
N GLY A 29 7.60 39.57 -9.87
CA GLY A 29 7.16 40.87 -9.38
C GLY A 29 7.94 42.03 -10.01
N ALA A 30 7.21 42.97 -10.64
CA ALA A 30 7.79 44.20 -11.16
C ALA A 30 8.16 45.14 -10.00
N ALA A 31 9.39 45.66 -9.99
CA ALA A 31 9.84 46.60 -8.98
C ALA A 31 9.25 47.99 -9.22
N CYS A 32 8.35 48.45 -8.34
CA CYS A 32 7.83 49.81 -8.34
C CYS A 32 8.39 50.61 -7.16
N SER A 33 9.18 51.65 -7.44
CA SER A 33 9.91 52.43 -6.44
C SER A 33 9.15 53.67 -5.98
N CYS A 34 8.94 53.84 -4.66
CA CYS A 34 8.43 55.10 -4.11
C CYS A 34 9.21 55.53 -2.86
N ARG A 35 10.14 56.48 -3.04
CA ARG A 35 10.76 57.23 -1.93
C ARG A 35 9.80 58.32 -1.45
N ARG A 36 9.66 58.52 -0.14
CA ARG A 36 9.40 59.85 0.47
C ARG A 36 10.11 60.01 1.81
N ARG A 37 10.30 61.26 2.24
CA ARG A 37 11.31 61.68 3.23
C ARG A 37 10.76 61.91 4.63
N HIS A 38 11.68 61.96 5.61
CA HIS A 38 11.51 62.49 6.96
C HIS A 38 10.61 63.74 7.05
N ARG A 39 9.90 63.86 8.18
CA ARG A 39 10.21 64.87 9.22
C ARG A 39 9.55 64.47 10.54
N GLY A 40 10.22 64.78 11.66
CA GLY A 40 9.65 64.68 13.00
C GLY A 40 9.61 66.05 13.67
N ARG A 41 8.83 66.16 14.75
CA ARG A 41 8.91 67.24 15.73
C ARG A 41 8.37 66.74 17.07
N SER A 42 9.01 67.14 18.16
CA SER A 42 8.55 66.89 19.53
C SER A 42 7.66 68.03 20.02
N LEU A 43 6.93 67.78 21.11
CA LEU A 43 6.42 68.81 21.99
C LEU A 43 6.42 68.28 23.43
N LEU A 44 7.02 69.05 24.34
CA LEU A 44 7.10 68.76 25.77
C LEU A 44 5.99 69.54 26.50
N LEU A 45 5.37 68.93 27.51
CA LEU A 45 4.76 69.64 28.64
C LEU A 45 5.36 69.13 29.95
N ARG A 46 5.27 69.92 31.03
CA ARG A 46 6.11 69.77 32.23
C ARG A 46 5.35 70.16 33.51
N ALA A 47 5.75 69.54 34.63
CA ALA A 47 5.30 69.80 36.01
C ALA A 47 3.86 69.32 36.32
N ALA A 48 3.46 69.10 37.58
CA ALA A 48 4.16 69.33 38.86
C ALA A 48 4.01 68.14 39.83
N SER A 49 4.58 68.24 41.04
CA SER A 49 4.56 67.21 42.09
C SER A 49 3.79 67.67 43.33
N THR A 50 2.99 66.77 43.91
CA THR A 50 2.45 66.81 45.28
C THR A 50 2.44 65.37 45.83
N ALA A 51 2.56 65.18 47.14
CA ALA A 51 2.97 63.89 47.74
C ALA A 51 2.04 63.36 48.84
N ALA A 52 2.34 62.12 49.27
CA ALA A 52 1.77 61.31 50.37
C ALA A 52 0.39 60.64 50.12
N PRO A 53 0.05 59.54 50.83
CA PRO A 53 0.89 58.59 51.59
C PRO A 53 0.89 57.15 50.96
N PRO A 54 1.69 56.19 51.45
CA PRO A 54 1.72 54.83 50.89
C PRO A 54 0.59 53.91 51.40
N SER A 55 0.06 53.09 50.48
CA SER A 55 -0.79 51.92 50.76
C SER A 55 0.06 50.63 50.66
N PRO A 56 -0.29 49.53 51.36
CA PRO A 56 0.60 48.39 51.53
C PRO A 56 0.80 47.53 50.26
N ASP A 57 1.94 46.85 50.22
CA ASP A 57 2.31 45.89 49.18
C ASP A 57 1.24 44.81 48.96
N LEU A 58 0.83 44.62 47.70
CA LEU A 58 0.22 43.39 47.24
C LEU A 58 1.10 42.76 46.16
N SER A 59 2.30 42.36 46.56
CA SER A 59 3.29 41.71 45.70
C SER A 59 2.80 40.31 45.29
N ILE A 60 2.01 40.23 44.21
CA ILE A 60 1.60 38.96 43.61
C ILE A 60 2.84 38.27 43.02
N GLN A 61 3.45 37.39 43.80
CA GLN A 61 4.52 36.51 43.33
C GLN A 61 3.93 35.52 42.32
N ILE A 62 4.05 35.84 41.04
CA ILE A 62 3.82 34.89 39.94
C ILE A 62 5.01 33.92 39.93
N SER A 63 5.02 32.98 40.87
CA SER A 63 5.94 31.85 40.85
C SER A 63 5.78 31.11 39.53
N PRO A 64 6.88 30.84 38.78
CA PRO A 64 6.79 30.13 37.51
C PRO A 64 6.24 28.73 37.76
N ARG A 65 5.00 28.50 37.31
CA ARG A 65 4.25 27.27 37.54
C ARG A 65 4.97 26.11 36.85
N ALA A 66 5.75 25.35 37.61
CA ALA A 66 6.55 24.25 37.09
C ALA A 66 5.66 23.27 36.31
N SER A 67 5.99 23.05 35.03
CA SER A 67 5.31 22.05 34.20
C SER A 67 5.41 20.68 34.88
N PRO A 68 4.31 19.91 34.98
CA PRO A 68 4.36 18.60 35.63
C PRO A 68 5.37 17.69 34.92
N PRO A 69 6.10 16.82 35.66
CA PRO A 69 7.29 16.15 35.13
C PRO A 69 7.01 15.29 33.89
N ALA A 70 5.82 14.71 33.76
CA ALA A 70 5.40 13.99 32.55
C ALA A 70 5.35 14.88 31.29
N VAL A 71 4.90 16.12 31.41
CA VAL A 71 4.88 17.09 30.28
C VAL A 71 6.30 17.57 29.96
N ALA A 72 7.16 17.72 30.98
CA ALA A 72 8.57 18.03 30.78
C ALA A 72 9.35 16.88 30.11
N SER A 73 9.04 15.62 30.45
CA SER A 73 9.58 14.44 29.77
C SER A 73 9.13 14.43 28.31
N LEU A 74 7.81 14.42 28.06
CA LEU A 74 7.25 14.38 26.71
C LEU A 74 7.72 15.52 25.80
N ALA A 75 8.09 16.69 26.38
CA ALA A 75 8.70 17.78 25.65
C ALA A 75 10.18 17.54 25.29
N ARG A 76 10.96 16.88 26.18
CA ARG A 76 12.34 16.45 25.89
C ARG A 76 12.37 15.31 24.90
N ASP A 77 11.55 14.28 25.12
CA ASP A 77 11.43 13.11 24.24
C ASP A 77 11.14 13.55 22.79
N ARG A 78 10.23 14.53 22.61
CA ARG A 78 9.95 15.15 21.29
C ARG A 78 11.09 15.99 20.73
N ALA A 79 11.85 16.70 21.57
CA ALA A 79 12.98 17.52 21.12
C ALA A 79 14.16 16.65 20.66
N GLU A 80 14.44 15.56 21.39
CA GLU A 80 15.46 14.57 21.04
C GLU A 80 15.10 13.80 19.75
N ASP A 81 13.82 13.42 19.61
CA ASP A 81 13.26 12.79 18.41
C ASP A 81 13.30 13.71 17.17
N LEU A 82 12.95 15.00 17.29
CA LEU A 82 13.10 15.96 16.20
C LEU A 82 14.57 16.20 15.80
N GLN A 83 15.49 16.17 16.77
CA GLN A 83 16.93 16.20 16.46
C GLN A 83 17.38 14.90 15.77
N ALA A 84 16.83 13.75 16.15
CA ALA A 84 17.10 12.47 15.49
C ALA A 84 16.59 12.46 14.04
N GLU A 85 15.38 12.96 13.78
CA GLU A 85 14.86 13.16 12.42
C GLU A 85 15.78 14.10 11.61
N SER A 86 16.25 15.20 12.21
CA SER A 86 17.22 16.09 11.58
C SER A 86 18.57 15.41 11.28
N ARG A 87 19.03 14.46 12.12
CA ARG A 87 20.22 13.63 11.84
C ARG A 87 19.99 12.65 10.69
N ALA A 88 18.80 12.05 10.61
CA ALA A 88 18.42 11.19 9.48
C ALA A 88 18.37 11.99 8.16
N MET A 89 17.72 13.16 8.16
CA MET A 89 17.70 14.08 7.01
C MET A 89 19.11 14.51 6.59
N ALA A 90 20.02 14.78 7.54
CA ALA A 90 21.41 15.11 7.23
C ALA A 90 22.16 13.94 6.54
N ARG A 91 21.92 12.68 6.95
CA ARG A 91 22.45 11.50 6.23
C ARG A 91 21.87 11.36 4.82
N ALA A 92 20.59 11.68 4.63
CA ALA A 92 19.92 11.66 3.33
C ALA A 92 20.16 12.91 2.46
N ALA A 93 20.95 13.91 2.91
CA ALA A 93 21.20 15.14 2.15
C ALA A 93 21.94 14.90 0.81
N ALA A 94 22.59 13.74 0.65
CA ALA A 94 23.23 13.29 -0.59
C ALA A 94 22.42 12.21 -1.34
N ALA A 95 21.14 12.00 -1.00
CA ALA A 95 20.27 11.05 -1.69
C ALA A 95 20.06 11.45 -3.16
N THR A 96 20.02 10.47 -4.06
CA THR A 96 19.93 10.74 -5.51
C THR A 96 18.53 11.25 -5.87
N VAL A 97 18.43 12.47 -6.42
CA VAL A 97 17.17 13.05 -6.92
C VAL A 97 17.04 12.84 -8.43
N PHE A 98 15.84 12.49 -8.90
CA PHE A 98 15.55 12.40 -10.33
C PHE A 98 15.56 13.78 -11.00
N THR A 99 16.42 13.95 -12.00
CA THR A 99 16.29 14.98 -13.05
C THR A 99 16.75 14.37 -14.38
N PRO A 100 16.06 14.63 -15.51
CA PRO A 100 16.47 14.14 -16.82
C PRO A 100 17.90 14.53 -17.21
N GLU A 101 18.35 15.72 -16.78
CA GLU A 101 19.65 16.32 -17.11
C GLU A 101 20.80 15.55 -16.44
N LEU A 102 20.63 15.16 -15.17
CA LEU A 102 21.61 14.32 -14.46
C LEU A 102 21.71 12.93 -15.08
N LEU A 103 20.59 12.34 -15.52
CA LEU A 103 20.63 11.05 -16.24
C LEU A 103 21.35 11.20 -17.59
N ALA A 104 21.01 12.22 -18.37
CA ALA A 104 21.65 12.49 -19.65
C ALA A 104 23.17 12.67 -19.51
N SER A 105 23.63 13.42 -18.50
CA SER A 105 25.06 13.60 -18.22
C SER A 105 25.74 12.33 -17.68
N ARG A 106 25.06 11.54 -16.83
CA ARG A 106 25.63 10.32 -16.19
C ARG A 106 25.73 9.14 -17.15
N TYR A 107 24.83 9.02 -18.13
CA TYR A 107 24.73 7.87 -19.02
C TYR A 107 25.08 8.16 -20.48
N GLY A 108 24.89 9.39 -20.97
CA GLY A 108 25.39 9.82 -22.28
C GLY A 108 26.91 9.71 -22.40
N SER A 109 27.64 9.89 -21.28
CA SER A 109 29.09 9.67 -21.17
C SER A 109 29.50 8.19 -21.05
N ARG A 110 28.54 7.24 -21.05
CA ARG A 110 28.77 5.79 -20.83
C ARG A 110 28.13 4.90 -21.92
N PRO A 111 28.36 5.16 -23.22
CA PRO A 111 27.62 4.53 -24.32
C PRO A 111 27.71 3.00 -24.35
N THR A 112 28.82 2.40 -23.90
CA THR A 112 28.97 0.93 -23.83
C THR A 112 28.01 0.29 -22.83
N LYS A 113 27.83 0.88 -21.64
CA LYS A 113 26.85 0.40 -20.64
C LYS A 113 25.42 0.58 -21.12
N VAL A 114 25.13 1.71 -21.78
CA VAL A 114 23.83 2.00 -22.41
C VAL A 114 23.51 0.95 -23.47
N ALA A 115 24.42 0.68 -24.40
CA ALA A 115 24.21 -0.31 -25.46
C ALA A 115 24.04 -1.74 -24.91
N GLN A 116 24.87 -2.14 -23.93
CA GLN A 116 24.73 -3.45 -23.27
C GLN A 116 23.36 -3.62 -22.62
N ARG A 117 22.88 -2.62 -21.86
CA ARG A 117 21.56 -2.68 -21.21
C ARG A 117 20.41 -2.55 -22.20
N ALA A 118 20.55 -1.76 -23.27
CA ALA A 118 19.57 -1.70 -24.34
C ALA A 118 19.37 -3.08 -25.00
N VAL A 119 20.45 -3.80 -25.33
CA VAL A 119 20.39 -5.17 -25.88
C VAL A 119 19.80 -6.14 -24.84
N ASP A 120 20.17 -6.03 -23.57
CA ASP A 120 19.65 -6.86 -22.47
C ASP A 120 18.13 -6.74 -22.29
N VAL A 121 17.59 -5.51 -22.38
CA VAL A 121 16.15 -5.19 -22.32
C VAL A 121 15.44 -5.60 -23.61
N LEU A 122 15.89 -5.10 -24.76
CA LEU A 122 15.23 -5.30 -26.06
C LEU A 122 15.19 -6.76 -26.48
N SER A 123 16.23 -7.56 -26.16
CA SER A 123 16.19 -9.00 -26.42
C SER A 123 15.12 -9.73 -25.62
N LYS A 124 14.91 -9.39 -24.35
CA LYS A 124 13.91 -10.06 -23.48
C LYS A 124 12.48 -9.61 -23.81
N ILE A 125 12.26 -8.30 -23.89
CA ILE A 125 10.93 -7.75 -24.23
C ILE A 125 10.56 -8.08 -25.68
N GLY A 126 11.51 -7.97 -26.63
CA GLY A 126 11.28 -8.28 -28.05
C GLY A 126 11.02 -9.76 -28.31
N THR A 127 11.76 -10.68 -27.68
CA THR A 127 11.45 -12.13 -27.82
C THR A 127 10.15 -12.53 -27.14
N PHE A 128 9.73 -11.84 -26.07
CA PHE A 128 8.40 -12.02 -25.49
C PHE A 128 7.29 -11.51 -26.44
N GLY A 129 7.41 -10.28 -26.94
CA GLY A 129 6.44 -9.69 -27.87
C GLY A 129 6.28 -10.49 -29.16
N LEU A 130 7.37 -11.00 -29.73
CA LEU A 130 7.32 -11.90 -30.89
C LEU A 130 6.54 -13.18 -30.61
N LYS A 131 6.69 -13.78 -29.43
CA LYS A 131 5.90 -14.97 -29.04
C LYS A 131 4.43 -14.62 -28.87
N LEU A 132 4.10 -13.48 -28.26
CA LEU A 132 2.73 -13.04 -28.08
C LEU A 132 2.00 -12.85 -29.43
N LEU A 133 2.67 -12.21 -30.40
CA LEU A 133 2.16 -12.05 -31.77
C LEU A 133 1.96 -13.40 -32.49
N LEU A 134 2.90 -14.34 -32.33
CA LEU A 134 2.79 -15.69 -32.89
C LEU A 134 1.67 -16.51 -32.25
N ASP A 135 1.41 -16.33 -30.95
CA ASP A 135 0.33 -17.00 -30.24
C ASP A 135 -1.04 -16.39 -30.62
N GLU A 136 -1.13 -15.07 -30.79
CA GLU A 136 -2.33 -14.36 -31.26
C GLU A 136 -2.73 -14.83 -32.67
N GLN A 137 -1.78 -14.89 -33.61
CA GLN A 137 -1.98 -15.45 -34.96
C GLN A 137 -2.42 -16.92 -34.97
N ARG A 138 -2.17 -17.67 -33.87
CA ARG A 138 -2.53 -19.08 -33.72
C ARG A 138 -3.81 -19.32 -32.92
N GLY A 139 -4.46 -18.27 -32.43
CA GLY A 139 -5.65 -18.37 -31.58
C GLY A 139 -5.31 -18.80 -30.15
N ALA A 140 -4.55 -17.98 -29.43
CA ALA A 140 -4.04 -18.27 -28.09
C ALA A 140 -5.10 -18.78 -27.09
N SER A 141 -4.94 -20.03 -26.66
CA SER A 141 -5.67 -20.61 -25.53
C SER A 141 -5.38 -19.86 -24.22
N SER A 142 -6.33 -19.81 -23.28
CA SER A 142 -6.11 -19.22 -21.94
C SER A 142 -4.94 -19.89 -21.19
N ALA A 143 -4.70 -21.20 -21.42
CA ALA A 143 -3.51 -21.88 -20.90
C ALA A 143 -2.19 -21.29 -21.45
N MET A 144 -2.18 -20.84 -22.71
CA MET A 144 -1.04 -20.13 -23.30
C MET A 144 -0.91 -18.71 -22.74
N LYS A 145 -2.03 -18.00 -22.56
CA LYS A 145 -2.06 -16.68 -21.90
C LYS A 145 -1.45 -16.74 -20.50
N ARG A 146 -1.85 -17.71 -19.68
CA ARG A 146 -1.27 -17.89 -18.34
C ARG A 146 0.22 -18.23 -18.38
N ALA A 147 0.65 -19.09 -19.31
CA ALA A 147 2.08 -19.37 -19.51
C ALA A 147 2.88 -18.11 -19.92
N ARG A 148 2.31 -17.22 -20.75
CA ARG A 148 2.91 -15.92 -21.11
C ARG A 148 2.92 -14.93 -19.94
N ALA A 149 1.91 -14.94 -19.09
CA ALA A 149 1.87 -14.12 -17.90
C ALA A 149 2.97 -14.50 -16.89
N ILE A 150 3.17 -15.81 -16.63
CA ILE A 150 4.29 -16.34 -15.85
C ILE A 150 5.65 -15.96 -16.49
N GLU A 151 5.74 -16.04 -17.83
CA GLU A 151 6.95 -15.64 -18.57
C GLU A 151 7.25 -14.15 -18.42
N LEU A 152 6.24 -13.27 -18.55
CA LEU A 152 6.39 -11.83 -18.37
C LEU A 152 6.83 -11.49 -16.95
N ARG A 153 6.14 -12.03 -15.93
CA ARG A 153 6.49 -11.90 -14.51
C ARG A 153 7.96 -12.28 -14.26
N THR A 154 8.40 -13.38 -14.86
CA THR A 154 9.80 -13.86 -14.79
C THR A 154 10.77 -12.92 -15.50
N ILE A 155 10.40 -12.37 -16.66
CA ILE A 155 11.21 -11.40 -17.41
C ILE A 155 11.36 -10.10 -16.63
N LEU A 156 10.28 -9.52 -16.11
CA LEU A 156 10.33 -8.28 -15.33
C LEU A 156 11.18 -8.44 -14.06
N THR A 157 11.02 -9.56 -13.35
CA THR A 157 11.86 -9.91 -12.19
C THR A 157 13.34 -10.03 -12.54
N ARG A 158 13.68 -10.61 -13.71
CA ARG A 158 15.07 -10.76 -14.19
C ARG A 158 15.67 -9.45 -14.73
N LEU A 159 14.84 -8.56 -15.29
CA LEU A 159 15.27 -7.24 -15.73
C LEU A 159 15.60 -6.34 -14.54
N GLY A 160 14.85 -6.44 -13.44
CA GLY A 160 15.19 -5.82 -12.16
C GLY A 160 14.22 -4.73 -11.70
N PRO A 161 14.59 -3.91 -10.69
CA PRO A 161 13.64 -3.11 -9.91
C PRO A 161 12.74 -2.17 -10.72
N THR A 162 13.25 -1.52 -11.77
CA THR A 162 12.46 -0.64 -12.66
C THR A 162 11.32 -1.41 -13.34
N PHE A 163 11.63 -2.60 -13.86
CA PHE A 163 10.68 -3.45 -14.57
C PHE A 163 9.72 -4.19 -13.62
N VAL A 164 10.19 -4.52 -12.41
CA VAL A 164 9.32 -4.95 -11.31
C VAL A 164 8.31 -3.84 -10.98
N LYS A 165 8.74 -2.58 -10.83
CA LYS A 165 7.86 -1.43 -10.57
C LYS A 165 6.86 -1.18 -11.70
N ILE A 166 7.26 -1.33 -12.96
CA ILE A 166 6.33 -1.30 -14.11
C ILE A 166 5.28 -2.43 -13.99
N GLY A 167 5.71 -3.64 -13.64
CA GLY A 167 4.80 -4.78 -13.43
C GLY A 167 3.82 -4.56 -12.28
N GLN A 168 4.26 -3.96 -11.17
CA GLN A 168 3.42 -3.55 -10.04
C GLN A 168 2.40 -2.47 -10.45
N GLY A 169 2.78 -1.50 -11.27
CA GLY A 169 1.83 -0.53 -11.84
C GLY A 169 0.80 -1.20 -12.75
N LEU A 170 1.21 -2.15 -13.58
CA LEU A 170 0.33 -2.89 -14.50
C LEU A 170 -0.63 -3.87 -13.81
N SER A 171 -0.27 -4.46 -12.65
CA SER A 171 -1.17 -5.36 -11.91
C SER A 171 -2.45 -4.67 -11.42
N THR A 172 -2.43 -3.33 -11.31
CA THR A 172 -3.58 -2.50 -10.90
C THR A 172 -4.44 -1.99 -12.07
N ARG A 173 -4.09 -2.33 -13.33
CA ARG A 173 -4.70 -1.77 -14.55
C ARG A 173 -5.42 -2.83 -15.40
N PRO A 174 -6.67 -3.21 -15.04
CA PRO A 174 -7.45 -4.20 -15.78
C PRO A 174 -7.90 -3.75 -17.18
N ASP A 175 -7.77 -2.47 -17.48
CA ASP A 175 -7.93 -1.87 -18.81
C ASP A 175 -6.71 -2.12 -19.72
N LEU A 176 -5.53 -2.41 -19.15
CA LEU A 176 -4.28 -2.63 -19.89
C LEU A 176 -3.84 -4.11 -19.96
N CYS A 177 -4.24 -4.93 -18.98
CA CYS A 177 -3.79 -6.32 -18.84
C CYS A 177 -4.96 -7.31 -18.70
N PRO A 178 -4.98 -8.42 -19.46
CA PRO A 178 -5.96 -9.49 -19.27
C PRO A 178 -5.92 -10.09 -17.86
N PRO A 179 -7.00 -10.70 -17.36
CA PRO A 179 -7.05 -11.28 -16.01
C PRO A 179 -5.90 -12.23 -15.70
N GLU A 180 -5.51 -13.09 -16.64
CA GLU A 180 -4.39 -14.03 -16.45
C GLU A 180 -3.04 -13.33 -16.21
N PHE A 181 -2.89 -12.07 -16.68
CA PHE A 181 -1.72 -11.23 -16.46
C PHE A 181 -1.79 -10.43 -15.16
N LEU A 182 -2.96 -9.90 -14.79
CA LEU A 182 -3.13 -9.15 -13.53
C LEU A 182 -2.76 -10.03 -12.32
N GLU A 183 -3.27 -11.28 -12.29
CA GLU A 183 -3.00 -12.24 -11.23
C GLU A 183 -1.49 -12.53 -11.10
N GLU A 184 -0.81 -12.82 -12.21
CA GLU A 184 0.63 -13.12 -12.24
C GLU A 184 1.51 -11.91 -11.92
N LEU A 185 1.11 -10.70 -12.33
CA LEU A 185 1.85 -9.48 -12.01
C LEU A 185 1.67 -9.08 -10.53
N SER A 186 0.56 -9.45 -9.89
CA SER A 186 0.36 -9.19 -8.45
C SER A 186 1.39 -9.91 -7.55
N GLU A 187 1.90 -11.08 -7.96
CA GLU A 187 2.97 -11.78 -7.21
C GLU A 187 4.27 -10.95 -7.11
N LEU A 188 4.50 -9.99 -8.03
CA LEU A 188 5.62 -9.05 -7.96
C LEU A 188 5.55 -8.11 -6.75
N GLN A 189 4.41 -8.01 -6.06
CA GLN A 189 4.23 -7.21 -4.84
C GLN A 189 4.58 -8.02 -3.57
N ASP A 190 4.54 -9.36 -3.61
CA ASP A 190 4.59 -10.21 -2.40
C ASP A 190 5.77 -11.20 -2.32
N SER A 191 6.40 -11.59 -3.45
CA SER A 191 7.42 -12.65 -3.48
C SER A 191 8.58 -12.36 -4.45
N LEU A 192 9.47 -11.45 -4.05
CA LEU A 192 10.65 -11.06 -4.84
C LEU A 192 11.96 -11.71 -4.34
N PRO A 193 12.97 -11.90 -5.22
CA PRO A 193 14.23 -12.52 -4.83
C PRO A 193 15.03 -11.66 -3.84
N THR A 194 15.70 -12.34 -2.92
CA THR A 194 16.63 -11.79 -1.94
C THR A 194 17.96 -11.35 -2.58
N PHE A 195 18.82 -10.68 -1.82
CA PHE A 195 20.22 -10.45 -2.17
C PHE A 195 21.13 -10.80 -0.97
N PRO A 196 22.44 -11.06 -1.16
CA PRO A 196 23.28 -11.61 -0.10
C PRO A 196 23.30 -10.76 1.17
N ASP A 197 23.07 -11.40 2.32
CA ASP A 197 22.93 -10.74 3.63
C ASP A 197 24.16 -9.92 4.02
N GLU A 198 25.36 -10.40 3.66
CA GLU A 198 26.63 -9.68 3.81
C GLU A 198 26.58 -8.27 3.20
N GLN A 199 25.92 -8.11 2.04
CA GLN A 199 25.77 -6.81 1.37
C GLN A 199 24.70 -5.95 2.03
N ALA A 200 23.67 -6.55 2.66
CA ALA A 200 22.68 -5.81 3.44
C ALA A 200 23.30 -5.28 4.75
N PHE A 201 24.04 -6.14 5.45
CA PHE A 201 24.75 -5.81 6.68
C PHE A 201 25.83 -4.74 6.46
N ALA A 202 26.68 -4.90 5.44
CA ALA A 202 27.65 -3.86 5.06
C ALA A 202 26.98 -2.56 4.58
N CYS A 203 25.75 -2.61 4.05
CA CYS A 203 24.97 -1.40 3.76
C CYS A 203 24.53 -0.71 5.05
N ILE A 204 24.00 -1.44 6.04
CA ILE A 204 23.59 -0.88 7.34
C ILE A 204 24.77 -0.16 8.02
N GLU A 205 25.92 -0.82 8.15
CA GLU A 205 27.07 -0.25 8.86
C GLU A 205 27.62 1.01 8.17
N ARG A 206 27.70 0.98 6.83
CA ARG A 206 28.15 2.10 6.00
C ARG A 206 27.19 3.30 6.03
N GLU A 207 25.89 3.06 6.10
CA GLU A 207 24.86 4.10 6.09
C GLU A 207 24.61 4.71 7.47
N LEU A 208 24.72 3.91 8.54
CA LEU A 208 24.48 4.38 9.90
C LEU A 208 25.76 4.89 10.59
N GLY A 209 26.95 4.44 10.14
CA GLY A 209 28.25 4.84 10.68
C GLY A 209 28.72 4.03 11.88
N PHE A 210 28.05 2.92 12.19
CA PHE A 210 28.26 2.11 13.40
C PHE A 210 28.23 0.60 13.09
N PRO A 211 29.06 -0.24 13.74
CA PRO A 211 28.99 -1.69 13.58
C PRO A 211 27.66 -2.27 14.07
N LEU A 212 27.17 -3.35 13.44
CA LEU A 212 25.89 -3.99 13.79
C LEU A 212 25.78 -4.32 15.28
N ASP A 213 26.83 -4.91 15.86
CA ASP A 213 26.90 -5.30 17.27
C ASP A 213 26.83 -4.12 18.26
N SER A 214 26.98 -2.88 17.79
CA SER A 214 26.78 -1.67 18.61
C SER A 214 25.33 -1.16 18.56
N ILE A 215 24.65 -1.34 17.41
CA ILE A 215 23.27 -0.91 17.18
C ILE A 215 22.28 -1.93 17.76
N TYR A 216 22.50 -3.22 17.49
CA TYR A 216 21.56 -4.30 17.76
C TYR A 216 22.12 -5.27 18.81
N SER A 217 21.26 -5.82 19.66
CA SER A 217 21.60 -6.98 20.50
C SER A 217 21.40 -8.31 19.76
N SER A 218 20.65 -8.29 18.65
CA SER A 218 20.35 -9.42 17.78
C SER A 218 19.72 -8.93 16.48
N ILE A 219 20.12 -9.47 15.34
CA ILE A 219 19.48 -9.30 14.03
C ILE A 219 19.24 -10.68 13.40
N SER A 220 18.18 -10.83 12.60
CA SER A 220 17.91 -12.10 11.90
C SER A 220 19.03 -12.39 10.88
N PRO A 221 19.56 -13.62 10.80
CA PRO A 221 20.68 -13.95 9.90
C PRO A 221 20.25 -14.01 8.42
N SER A 222 18.96 -14.03 8.17
CA SER A 222 18.31 -13.94 6.86
C SER A 222 17.24 -12.84 6.88
N PRO A 223 16.77 -12.35 5.73
CA PRO A 223 15.59 -11.50 5.67
C PRO A 223 14.35 -12.26 6.18
N ILE A 224 13.38 -11.49 6.65
CA ILE A 224 12.01 -11.93 6.93
C ILE A 224 11.05 -11.64 5.78
N ALA A 225 11.40 -10.69 4.91
CA ALA A 225 10.64 -10.29 3.72
C ALA A 225 11.58 -9.64 2.69
N ALA A 226 11.21 -9.71 1.41
CA ALA A 226 11.88 -9.02 0.32
C ALA A 226 10.87 -8.12 -0.42
N ALA A 227 11.26 -6.89 -0.69
CA ALA A 227 10.45 -5.87 -1.36
C ALA A 227 11.04 -5.53 -2.74
N SER A 228 10.35 -4.67 -3.49
CA SER A 228 10.82 -4.17 -4.80
C SER A 228 12.21 -3.55 -4.71
N LEU A 229 12.39 -2.59 -3.81
CA LEU A 229 13.63 -1.81 -3.68
C LEU A 229 14.61 -2.32 -2.60
N GLY A 230 14.25 -3.34 -1.83
CA GLY A 230 15.01 -3.74 -0.64
C GLY A 230 14.66 -5.10 -0.02
N GLN A 231 15.20 -5.34 1.17
CA GLN A 231 14.92 -6.48 2.04
C GLN A 231 14.62 -6.01 3.47
N VAL A 232 13.90 -6.79 4.26
CA VAL A 232 13.58 -6.46 5.65
C VAL A 232 14.14 -7.54 6.59
N TYR A 233 14.79 -7.10 7.67
CA TYR A 233 15.32 -7.94 8.75
C TYR A 233 14.57 -7.66 10.07
N LYS A 234 14.39 -8.67 10.92
CA LYS A 234 13.87 -8.47 12.30
C LYS A 234 15.06 -8.32 13.24
N ALA A 235 15.14 -7.21 13.97
CA ALA A 235 16.23 -6.94 14.90
C ALA A 235 15.73 -6.48 16.27
N ARG A 236 16.63 -6.42 17.24
CA ARG A 236 16.41 -5.84 18.57
C ARG A 236 17.46 -4.77 18.85
N LEU A 237 17.02 -3.56 19.17
CA LEU A 237 17.89 -2.42 19.46
C LEU A 237 18.62 -2.60 20.79
N LYS A 238 19.93 -2.37 20.80
CA LYS A 238 20.80 -2.67 21.95
C LYS A 238 20.57 -1.76 23.16
N TYR A 239 20.27 -0.48 22.91
CA TYR A 239 20.09 0.54 23.96
C TYR A 239 18.73 0.48 24.66
N SER A 240 17.68 0.01 23.99
CA SER A 240 16.29 0.06 24.46
C SER A 240 15.60 -1.31 24.57
N GLY A 241 16.20 -2.37 24.01
CA GLY A 241 15.61 -3.70 23.95
C GLY A 241 14.38 -3.83 23.04
N LYS A 242 13.93 -2.74 22.38
CA LYS A 242 12.78 -2.75 21.47
C LYS A 242 13.05 -3.61 20.23
N LEU A 243 12.01 -4.30 19.74
CA LEU A 243 12.04 -4.99 18.45
C LEU A 243 11.77 -4.00 17.31
N VAL A 244 12.48 -4.18 16.20
CA VAL A 244 12.36 -3.34 14.99
C VAL A 244 12.41 -4.17 13.71
N ALA A 245 11.73 -3.66 12.68
CA ALA A 245 11.95 -4.01 11.29
C ALA A 245 13.03 -3.08 10.70
N VAL A 246 14.03 -3.65 10.02
CA VAL A 246 15.12 -2.93 9.37
C VAL A 246 15.03 -3.16 7.87
N LYS A 247 14.49 -2.19 7.12
CA LYS A 247 14.37 -2.21 5.65
C LYS A 247 15.67 -1.70 5.05
N VAL A 248 16.37 -2.51 4.27
CA VAL A 248 17.67 -2.19 3.64
C VAL A 248 17.51 -2.17 2.12
N GLN A 249 17.97 -1.10 1.48
CA GLN A 249 17.90 -0.93 0.02
C GLN A 249 18.84 -1.89 -0.73
N ARG A 250 18.44 -2.34 -1.93
CA ARG A 250 19.26 -3.20 -2.80
C ARG A 250 20.56 -2.47 -3.23
N PRO A 251 21.73 -3.12 -3.18
CA PRO A 251 22.99 -2.49 -3.55
C PRO A 251 23.01 -2.09 -5.04
N GLY A 252 23.51 -0.89 -5.33
CA GLY A 252 23.64 -0.37 -6.69
C GLY A 252 22.33 0.02 -7.40
N ILE A 253 21.18 -0.01 -6.72
CA ILE A 253 19.87 0.17 -7.34
C ILE A 253 19.71 1.51 -8.08
N GLU A 254 20.28 2.59 -7.57
CA GLU A 254 20.22 3.93 -8.21
C GLU A 254 20.86 3.94 -9.60
N ASP A 255 21.99 3.22 -9.79
CA ASP A 255 22.68 3.16 -11.08
C ASP A 255 21.92 2.29 -12.10
N ILE A 256 21.15 1.29 -11.62
CA ILE A 256 20.29 0.43 -12.45
C ILE A 256 19.04 1.20 -12.88
N ILE A 257 18.31 1.78 -11.92
CA ILE A 257 17.08 2.52 -12.16
C ILE A 257 17.34 3.75 -13.04
N GLY A 258 18.42 4.50 -12.80
CA GLY A 258 18.79 5.63 -13.64
C GLY A 258 19.16 5.25 -15.08
N LEU A 259 19.78 4.09 -15.27
CA LEU A 259 20.11 3.57 -16.61
C LEU A 259 18.86 3.11 -17.37
N ASP A 260 17.94 2.44 -16.68
CA ASP A 260 16.66 2.00 -17.24
C ASP A 260 15.79 3.20 -17.62
N PHE A 261 15.66 4.21 -16.75
CA PHE A 261 14.90 5.42 -17.08
C PHE A 261 15.53 6.27 -18.19
N TYR A 262 16.87 6.31 -18.28
CA TYR A 262 17.54 6.91 -19.44
C TYR A 262 17.15 6.22 -20.76
N LEU A 263 17.07 4.88 -20.77
CA LEU A 263 16.63 4.11 -21.94
C LEU A 263 15.12 4.27 -22.23
N LEU A 264 14.27 4.23 -21.20
CA LEU A 264 12.81 4.38 -21.33
C LEU A 264 12.43 5.78 -21.82
N ARG A 265 13.10 6.84 -21.34
CA ARG A 265 12.93 8.21 -21.83
C ARG A 265 13.37 8.33 -23.30
N GLY A 266 14.49 7.69 -23.68
CA GLY A 266 14.93 7.59 -25.07
C GLY A 266 13.92 6.89 -25.99
N LEU A 267 13.26 5.84 -25.50
CA LEU A 267 12.15 5.17 -26.19
C LEU A 267 10.91 6.06 -26.27
N GLY A 268 10.57 6.81 -25.21
CA GLY A 268 9.47 7.79 -25.21
C GLY A 268 9.64 8.85 -26.31
N PHE A 269 10.84 9.39 -26.50
CA PHE A 269 11.14 10.33 -27.60
C PHE A 269 10.96 9.69 -28.99
N LEU A 270 11.21 8.38 -29.13
CA LEU A 270 10.94 7.66 -30.38
C LEU A 270 9.44 7.48 -30.60
N ILE A 271 8.69 7.13 -29.54
CA ILE A 271 7.25 6.93 -29.59
C ILE A 271 6.53 8.24 -29.95
N ASN A 272 6.76 9.32 -29.21
CA ASN A 272 6.17 10.64 -29.47
C ASN A 272 6.46 11.20 -30.88
N LYS A 273 7.51 10.70 -31.57
CA LYS A 273 7.95 11.20 -32.88
C LYS A 273 7.44 10.37 -34.07
N TYR A 274 7.07 9.11 -33.85
CA TYR A 274 6.80 8.15 -34.93
C TYR A 274 5.48 7.38 -34.76
N VAL A 275 4.64 7.72 -33.78
CA VAL A 275 3.44 6.95 -33.42
C VAL A 275 2.25 7.89 -33.19
N ASP A 276 1.74 8.48 -34.27
CA ASP A 276 0.78 9.60 -34.26
C ASP A 276 -0.59 9.30 -33.63
N PHE A 277 -0.93 8.03 -33.37
CA PHE A 277 -2.13 7.66 -32.62
C PHE A 277 -1.95 7.77 -31.09
N ILE A 278 -0.77 8.17 -30.61
CA ILE A 278 -0.49 8.39 -29.19
C ILE A 278 -0.55 9.88 -28.88
N SER A 279 -1.66 10.31 -28.27
CA SER A 279 -1.92 11.71 -27.91
C SER A 279 -1.29 12.15 -26.57
N SER A 280 -0.97 11.21 -25.67
CA SER A 280 -0.24 11.52 -24.42
C SER A 280 1.24 11.72 -24.67
N ASP A 281 1.86 12.68 -23.97
CA ASP A 281 3.32 12.79 -23.92
C ASP A 281 3.91 11.64 -23.07
N VAL A 282 4.41 10.61 -23.75
CA VAL A 282 5.05 9.44 -23.11
C VAL A 282 6.34 9.83 -22.39
N VAL A 283 7.03 10.90 -22.81
CA VAL A 283 8.24 11.41 -22.16
C VAL A 283 7.91 12.07 -20.83
N ALA A 284 6.85 12.88 -20.77
CA ALA A 284 6.34 13.45 -19.51
C ALA A 284 5.84 12.36 -18.54
N LEU A 285 5.14 11.34 -19.06
CA LEU A 285 4.71 10.18 -18.28
C LEU A 285 5.90 9.41 -17.67
N MET A 286 6.95 9.15 -18.46
CA MET A 286 8.16 8.49 -17.97
C MET A 286 8.87 9.32 -16.90
N ASP A 287 8.86 10.65 -16.99
CA ASP A 287 9.45 11.53 -15.97
C ASP A 287 8.69 11.53 -14.65
N GLU A 288 7.34 11.53 -14.67
CA GLU A 288 6.55 11.43 -13.44
C GLU A 288 6.70 10.05 -12.80
N PHE A 289 6.65 8.97 -13.58
CA PHE A 289 6.89 7.63 -13.06
C PHE A 289 8.32 7.47 -12.49
N ALA A 290 9.33 8.03 -13.16
CA ALA A 290 10.70 8.06 -12.64
C ALA A 290 10.80 8.88 -11.34
N ARG A 291 10.17 10.06 -11.29
CA ARG A 291 10.11 10.91 -10.08
C ARG A 291 9.55 10.16 -8.89
N ARG A 292 8.47 9.36 -9.06
CA ARG A 292 7.92 8.51 -7.98
C ARG A 292 8.85 7.39 -7.56
N VAL A 293 9.42 6.64 -8.51
CA VAL A 293 10.36 5.56 -8.18
C VAL A 293 11.61 6.10 -7.46
N TYR A 294 12.08 7.32 -7.79
CA TYR A 294 13.19 7.97 -7.07
C TYR A 294 12.81 8.52 -5.68
N GLN A 295 11.55 8.91 -5.44
CA GLN A 295 11.09 9.26 -4.09
C GLN A 295 11.15 8.02 -3.16
N GLU A 296 10.75 6.85 -3.66
CA GLU A 296 10.89 5.59 -2.91
C GLU A 296 12.35 5.15 -2.66
N LEU A 297 13.33 5.71 -3.39
CA LEU A 297 14.76 5.47 -3.13
C LEU A 297 15.31 6.26 -1.93
N ASN A 298 14.52 7.15 -1.33
CA ASN A 298 14.88 7.86 -0.11
C ASN A 298 14.04 7.40 1.09
N TYR A 299 14.57 6.44 1.84
CA TYR A 299 13.90 5.88 3.02
C TYR A 299 13.67 6.87 4.17
N VAL A 300 14.34 8.04 4.20
CA VAL A 300 13.96 9.14 5.12
C VAL A 300 12.60 9.71 4.73
N GLN A 301 12.32 9.88 3.43
CA GLN A 301 11.03 10.35 2.94
C GLN A 301 9.91 9.35 3.27
N GLU A 302 10.15 8.05 3.14
CA GLU A 302 9.23 7.00 3.59
C GLU A 302 8.92 7.10 5.11
N GLY A 303 9.96 7.29 5.94
CA GLY A 303 9.78 7.52 7.37
C GLY A 303 8.99 8.81 7.68
N GLN A 304 9.21 9.88 6.92
CA GLN A 304 8.48 11.15 7.08
C GLN A 304 7.02 11.00 6.65
N ASN A 305 6.78 10.23 5.59
CA ASN A 305 5.46 9.89 5.11
C ASN A 305 4.66 9.10 6.17
N ALA A 306 5.30 8.10 6.80
CA ALA A 306 4.76 7.31 7.91
C ALA A 306 4.44 8.19 9.13
N ARG A 307 5.38 9.05 9.53
CA ARG A 307 5.21 10.03 10.62
C ARG A 307 4.03 10.98 10.38
N ARG A 308 3.90 11.52 9.16
CA ARG A 308 2.78 12.39 8.76
C ARG A 308 1.45 11.63 8.82
N PHE A 309 1.41 10.39 8.31
CA PHE A 309 0.23 9.54 8.38
C PHE A 309 -0.18 9.24 9.83
N LYS A 310 0.77 8.80 10.69
CA LYS A 310 0.53 8.55 12.13
C LYS A 310 -0.05 9.76 12.85
N LYS A 311 0.37 10.98 12.48
CA LYS A 311 -0.17 12.24 13.04
C LYS A 311 -1.61 12.52 12.58
N LEU A 312 -1.96 12.25 11.32
CA LEU A 312 -3.29 12.49 10.76
C LEU A 312 -4.35 11.49 11.26
N TYR A 313 -3.93 10.25 11.58
CA TYR A 313 -4.83 9.19 12.07
C TYR A 313 -4.71 8.92 13.58
N ALA A 314 -4.10 9.83 14.34
CA ALA A 314 -3.88 9.69 15.78
C ALA A 314 -5.17 9.59 16.63
N ASP A 315 -6.32 9.96 16.09
CA ASP A 315 -7.65 9.81 16.67
C ASP A 315 -8.33 8.45 16.36
N LYS A 316 -7.83 7.71 15.36
CA LYS A 316 -8.36 6.41 14.93
C LYS A 316 -7.57 5.28 15.57
N GLN A 317 -7.99 4.86 16.77
CA GLN A 317 -7.32 3.80 17.54
C GLN A 317 -7.23 2.45 16.82
N ASP A 318 -8.08 2.21 15.81
CA ASP A 318 -8.13 0.98 15.01
C ASP A 318 -7.09 0.96 13.86
N VAL A 319 -6.42 2.08 13.60
CA VAL A 319 -5.32 2.22 12.63
C VAL A 319 -4.00 2.29 13.40
N LEU A 320 -3.04 1.46 13.00
CA LEU A 320 -1.71 1.40 13.60
C LEU A 320 -0.64 1.75 12.56
N VAL A 321 0.39 2.47 13.02
CA VAL A 321 1.53 2.92 12.23
C VAL A 321 2.78 2.74 13.08
N PRO A 322 3.83 2.05 12.61
CA PRO A 322 5.05 1.83 13.39
C PRO A 322 5.76 3.15 13.70
N ASP A 323 6.34 3.28 14.90
CA ASP A 323 7.27 4.38 15.18
C ASP A 323 8.59 4.24 14.39
N ILE A 324 9.08 5.37 13.86
CA ILE A 324 10.34 5.43 13.11
C ILE A 324 11.50 5.75 14.05
N PHE A 325 12.58 4.98 13.95
CA PHE A 325 13.78 5.11 14.79
C PHE A 325 14.86 5.88 14.03
N TRP A 326 14.76 7.20 14.04
CA TRP A 326 15.54 8.08 13.18
C TRP A 326 17.06 7.96 13.30
N ASP A 327 17.59 7.75 14.51
CA ASP A 327 19.03 7.53 14.71
C ASP A 327 19.56 6.30 13.96
N TYR A 328 18.68 5.37 13.58
CA TYR A 328 18.97 4.17 12.79
C TYR A 328 18.32 4.21 11.39
N THR A 329 17.98 5.41 10.90
CA THR A 329 17.38 5.64 9.56
C THR A 329 18.24 6.57 8.70
N SER A 330 18.48 6.18 7.45
CA SER A 330 19.18 6.93 6.40
C SER A 330 18.37 6.90 5.10
N SER A 331 18.91 7.44 4.00
CA SER A 331 18.34 7.29 2.67
C SER A 331 18.17 5.83 2.20
N LYS A 332 18.95 4.87 2.75
CA LYS A 332 19.01 3.48 2.27
C LYS A 332 18.74 2.43 3.34
N VAL A 333 18.49 2.87 4.58
CA VAL A 333 18.08 2.03 5.72
C VAL A 333 16.90 2.71 6.42
N LEU A 334 15.76 2.03 6.55
CA LEU A 334 14.65 2.46 7.40
C LEU A 334 14.56 1.53 8.61
N THR A 335 14.69 2.07 9.81
CA THR A 335 14.42 1.31 11.04
C THR A 335 13.09 1.78 11.62
N MET A 336 12.13 0.85 11.72
CA MET A 336 10.79 1.11 12.25
C MET A 336 10.38 0.05 13.27
N GLU A 337 9.39 0.36 14.08
CA GLU A 337 8.82 -0.52 15.10
C GLU A 337 8.38 -1.87 14.53
N TRP A 338 8.68 -2.94 15.26
CA TRP A 338 8.21 -4.27 14.89
C TRP A 338 6.76 -4.47 15.31
N ILE A 339 5.86 -4.52 14.31
CA ILE A 339 4.44 -4.82 14.52
C ILE A 339 4.19 -6.32 14.33
N GLU A 340 3.42 -6.94 15.23
CA GLU A 340 2.97 -8.32 15.10
C GLU A 340 1.52 -8.37 14.58
N GLY A 341 1.28 -9.26 13.61
CA GLY A 341 0.02 -9.34 12.90
C GLY A 341 0.10 -10.27 11.69
N THR A 342 -1.03 -10.39 11.00
CA THR A 342 -1.26 -11.32 9.87
C THR A 342 -1.57 -10.52 8.61
N LYS A 343 -0.92 -10.82 7.48
CA LYS A 343 -1.18 -10.12 6.20
C LYS A 343 -2.66 -10.18 5.82
N LEU A 344 -3.20 -9.07 5.30
CA LEU A 344 -4.64 -8.96 5.01
C LEU A 344 -5.11 -9.96 3.94
N ASN A 345 -4.22 -10.46 3.08
CA ASN A 345 -4.50 -11.53 2.11
C ASN A 345 -4.63 -12.94 2.73
N GLN A 346 -4.37 -13.12 4.03
CA GLN A 346 -4.44 -14.42 4.72
C GLN A 346 -5.74 -14.58 5.53
N GLN A 347 -6.91 -14.44 4.87
CA GLN A 347 -8.25 -14.53 5.49
C GLN A 347 -8.39 -15.71 6.48
N ALA A 348 -8.02 -16.93 6.06
CA ALA A 348 -8.16 -18.14 6.89
C ALA A 348 -7.20 -18.19 8.10
N ALA A 349 -6.23 -17.27 8.21
CA ALA A 349 -5.40 -17.08 9.40
C ALA A 349 -5.98 -16.00 10.32
N ILE A 350 -6.58 -14.94 9.76
CA ILE A 350 -7.30 -13.88 10.48
C ILE A 350 -8.54 -14.47 11.19
N GLU A 351 -9.33 -15.28 10.50
CA GLU A 351 -10.52 -15.93 11.07
C GLU A 351 -10.18 -16.89 12.22
N LYS A 352 -9.00 -17.54 12.18
CA LYS A 352 -8.49 -18.40 13.26
C LYS A 352 -8.10 -17.61 14.52
N GLN A 353 -7.90 -16.30 14.43
CA GLN A 353 -7.70 -15.41 15.57
C GLN A 353 -9.03 -14.92 16.17
N GLY A 354 -10.18 -15.33 15.61
CA GLY A 354 -11.50 -14.84 16.02
C GLY A 354 -11.86 -13.47 15.45
N LEU A 355 -10.98 -12.88 14.63
CA LEU A 355 -11.19 -11.58 14.00
C LEU A 355 -12.13 -11.70 12.79
N LYS A 356 -13.02 -10.73 12.60
CA LYS A 356 -13.90 -10.69 11.42
C LYS A 356 -13.25 -9.84 10.33
N VAL A 357 -13.01 -10.45 9.17
CA VAL A 357 -12.45 -9.74 8.00
C VAL A 357 -13.30 -8.52 7.60
N LEU A 358 -14.63 -8.61 7.71
CA LEU A 358 -15.52 -7.48 7.43
C LEU A 358 -15.30 -6.26 8.34
N ASP A 359 -14.95 -6.47 9.62
CA ASP A 359 -14.70 -5.35 10.55
C ASP A 359 -13.40 -4.62 10.14
N LEU A 360 -12.36 -5.39 9.76
CA LEU A 360 -11.11 -4.87 9.20
C LEU A 360 -11.33 -4.12 7.88
N VAL A 361 -12.12 -4.69 6.96
CA VAL A 361 -12.47 -4.03 5.68
C VAL A 361 -13.20 -2.70 5.92
N ASN A 362 -14.09 -2.63 6.91
CA ASN A 362 -14.76 -1.38 7.29
C ASN A 362 -13.76 -0.33 7.81
N ILE A 363 -12.78 -0.71 8.62
CA ILE A 363 -11.69 0.19 9.08
C ILE A 363 -10.88 0.69 7.87
N GLY A 364 -10.53 -0.20 6.94
CA GLY A 364 -9.77 0.14 5.72
C GLY A 364 -10.52 1.11 4.80
N ILE A 365 -11.82 0.90 4.59
CA ILE A 365 -12.67 1.79 3.79
C ILE A 365 -12.80 3.16 4.47
N GLN A 366 -13.07 3.21 5.78
CA GLN A 366 -13.12 4.49 6.51
C GLN A 366 -11.78 5.25 6.46
N CYS A 367 -10.66 4.54 6.58
CA CYS A 367 -9.33 5.14 6.47
C CYS A 367 -9.11 5.73 5.08
N SER A 368 -9.42 4.98 4.01
CA SER A 368 -9.19 5.39 2.62
C SER A 368 -10.10 6.54 2.18
N LEU A 369 -11.38 6.55 2.60
CA LEU A 369 -12.28 7.68 2.35
C LEU A 369 -11.79 8.96 3.07
N ARG A 370 -11.27 8.82 4.29
CA ARG A 370 -10.72 9.96 5.05
C ARG A 370 -9.42 10.51 4.44
N GLN A 371 -8.56 9.63 3.94
CA GLN A 371 -7.36 9.98 3.18
C GLN A 371 -7.70 10.86 1.97
N LEU A 372 -8.70 10.46 1.17
CA LEU A 372 -9.08 11.16 -0.04
C LEU A 372 -9.86 12.46 0.21
N LEU A 373 -10.88 12.41 1.09
CA LEU A 373 -11.90 13.46 1.19
C LEU A 373 -11.62 14.48 2.31
N GLU A 374 -11.11 14.06 3.47
CA GLU A 374 -10.90 14.94 4.62
C GLU A 374 -9.53 15.64 4.56
N TYR A 375 -8.46 14.86 4.48
CA TYR A 375 -7.10 15.39 4.55
C TYR A 375 -6.41 15.60 3.19
N GLY A 376 -6.81 14.85 2.15
CA GLY A 376 -6.11 14.87 0.87
C GLY A 376 -4.68 14.37 0.95
N TYR A 377 -4.40 13.43 1.85
CA TYR A 377 -3.09 12.81 2.00
C TYR A 377 -3.28 11.30 2.03
N PHE A 378 -2.98 10.64 0.92
CA PHE A 378 -3.45 9.28 0.64
C PHE A 378 -2.34 8.35 0.17
N HIS A 379 -2.49 7.07 0.53
CA HIS A 379 -1.63 5.99 0.09
C HIS A 379 -2.06 5.56 -1.32
N ALA A 380 -1.16 5.67 -2.30
CA ALA A 380 -1.50 5.45 -3.71
C ALA A 380 -1.51 3.97 -4.13
N ASP A 381 -0.74 3.10 -3.47
CA ASP A 381 -0.76 1.63 -3.68
C ASP A 381 -0.92 0.87 -2.34
N PRO A 382 -2.11 0.88 -1.70
CA PRO A 382 -2.35 0.24 -0.41
C PRO A 382 -2.47 -1.29 -0.54
N HIS A 383 -1.41 -1.94 -1.03
CA HIS A 383 -1.36 -3.37 -1.31
C HIS A 383 -1.61 -4.24 -0.05
N PRO A 384 -2.50 -5.24 -0.08
CA PRO A 384 -2.82 -6.10 1.07
C PRO A 384 -1.64 -6.84 1.71
N GLY A 385 -0.52 -7.01 1.00
CA GLY A 385 0.72 -7.57 1.55
C GLY A 385 1.48 -6.63 2.51
N ASN A 386 1.23 -5.32 2.42
CA ASN A 386 1.81 -4.27 3.27
C ASN A 386 0.88 -3.83 4.42
N ILE A 387 -0.25 -4.51 4.58
CA ILE A 387 -1.26 -4.25 5.62
C ILE A 387 -1.42 -5.50 6.49
N LEU A 388 -1.27 -5.35 7.81
CA LEU A 388 -1.49 -6.43 8.78
C LEU A 388 -2.77 -6.23 9.58
N ALA A 389 -3.49 -7.30 9.83
CA ALA A 389 -4.41 -7.41 10.96
C ALA A 389 -3.61 -7.74 12.23
N THR A 390 -3.64 -6.87 13.24
CA THR A 390 -3.00 -7.16 14.54
C THR A 390 -3.89 -8.09 15.39
N PRO A 391 -3.35 -8.80 16.40
CA PRO A 391 -4.14 -9.68 17.27
C PRO A 391 -5.29 -8.96 18.01
N GLU A 392 -5.17 -7.65 18.22
CA GLU A 392 -6.19 -6.79 18.84
C GLU A 392 -7.29 -6.33 17.87
N GLY A 393 -7.22 -6.75 16.59
CA GLY A 393 -8.19 -6.40 15.56
C GLY A 393 -7.95 -5.07 14.84
N LYS A 394 -6.73 -4.53 14.90
CA LYS A 394 -6.35 -3.26 14.24
C LYS A 394 -5.80 -3.49 12.84
N LEU A 395 -5.87 -2.48 11.98
CA LEU A 395 -5.13 -2.44 10.72
C LEU A 395 -3.81 -1.68 10.89
N ALA A 396 -2.69 -2.40 10.76
CA ALA A 396 -1.36 -1.80 10.72
C ALA A 396 -0.88 -1.61 9.29
N PHE A 397 -0.45 -0.39 8.95
CA PHE A 397 0.15 -0.04 7.66
C PHE A 397 1.69 -0.05 7.80
N LEU A 398 2.39 -0.76 6.91
CA LEU A 398 3.85 -0.98 7.00
C LEU A 398 4.68 -0.28 5.93
N ASP A 399 4.09 0.11 4.81
CA ASP A 399 4.75 0.81 3.72
C ASP A 399 4.14 2.20 3.58
N PHE A 400 4.97 3.17 3.21
CA PHE A 400 4.61 4.58 3.01
C PHE A 400 5.44 5.21 1.87
N GLY A 401 6.06 4.40 1.00
CA GLY A 401 6.87 4.89 -0.11
C GLY A 401 6.04 5.68 -1.14
N MET A 402 4.80 5.26 -1.37
CA MET A 402 3.87 5.89 -2.33
C MET A 402 2.71 6.62 -1.62
N MET A 403 3.03 7.75 -0.98
CA MET A 403 2.03 8.72 -0.53
C MET A 403 1.86 9.84 -1.57
N SER A 404 0.65 10.38 -1.70
CA SER A 404 0.31 11.51 -2.58
C SER A 404 -0.62 12.51 -1.91
N GLU A 405 -0.69 13.72 -2.48
CA GLU A 405 -1.54 14.80 -2.00
C GLU A 405 -2.57 15.22 -3.05
N THR A 406 -3.83 15.38 -2.61
CA THR A 406 -4.95 15.90 -3.41
C THR A 406 -5.21 17.36 -3.02
N PRO A 407 -5.04 18.33 -3.94
CA PRO A 407 -5.36 19.73 -3.69
C PRO A 407 -6.79 19.93 -3.19
N GLU A 408 -7.02 20.95 -2.36
CA GLU A 408 -8.34 21.16 -1.72
C GLU A 408 -9.46 21.39 -2.73
N VAL A 409 -9.19 22.12 -3.82
CA VAL A 409 -10.13 22.31 -4.94
C VAL A 409 -10.55 20.96 -5.53
N ALA A 410 -9.58 20.08 -5.82
CA ALA A 410 -9.84 18.74 -6.32
C ALA A 410 -10.58 17.86 -5.30
N ARG A 411 -10.33 17.99 -3.99
CA ARG A 411 -11.14 17.30 -2.96
C ARG A 411 -12.60 17.76 -2.99
N VAL A 412 -12.84 19.07 -3.05
CA VAL A 412 -14.19 19.63 -3.11
C VAL A 412 -14.91 19.20 -4.40
N ALA A 413 -14.20 19.15 -5.53
CA ALA A 413 -14.73 18.62 -6.79
C ALA A 413 -15.07 17.11 -6.72
N ILE A 414 -14.21 16.28 -6.09
CA ILE A 414 -14.52 14.85 -5.84
C ILE A 414 -15.76 14.70 -4.96
N ILE A 415 -15.89 15.52 -3.91
CA ILE A 415 -17.07 15.51 -3.02
C ILE A 415 -18.33 15.94 -3.80
N GLY A 416 -18.23 17.00 -4.62
CA GLY A 416 -19.29 17.44 -5.52
C GLY A 416 -19.76 16.32 -6.46
N HIS A 417 -18.82 15.68 -7.15
CA HIS A 417 -19.07 14.56 -8.07
C HIS A 417 -19.77 13.38 -7.39
N VAL A 418 -19.39 13.04 -6.16
CA VAL A 418 -20.08 12.01 -5.35
C VAL A 418 -21.48 12.45 -4.93
N VAL A 419 -21.69 13.73 -4.61
CA VAL A 419 -23.02 14.28 -4.29
C VAL A 419 -23.93 14.29 -5.53
N HIS A 420 -23.43 14.73 -6.68
CA HIS A 420 -24.15 14.70 -7.95
C HIS A 420 -24.51 13.27 -8.38
N MET A 421 -23.59 12.30 -8.20
CA MET A 421 -23.84 10.87 -8.40
C MET A 421 -25.00 10.36 -7.52
N VAL A 422 -24.99 10.65 -6.22
CA VAL A 422 -26.02 10.19 -5.27
C VAL A 422 -27.38 10.84 -5.57
N ASN A 423 -27.39 12.11 -5.97
CA ASN A 423 -28.59 12.85 -6.36
C ASN A 423 -29.10 12.50 -7.78
N ARG A 424 -28.33 11.73 -8.56
CA ARG A 424 -28.56 11.42 -9.99
C ARG A 424 -28.60 12.67 -10.89
N ASP A 425 -27.85 13.70 -10.50
CA ASP A 425 -27.63 14.90 -11.30
C ASP A 425 -26.45 14.68 -12.27
N TYR A 426 -26.73 13.98 -13.37
CA TYR A 426 -25.73 13.60 -14.35
C TYR A 426 -25.20 14.78 -15.18
N GLU A 427 -25.92 15.92 -15.21
CA GLU A 427 -25.45 17.15 -15.86
C GLU A 427 -24.43 17.89 -15.00
N ALA A 428 -24.68 18.04 -13.69
CA ALA A 428 -23.72 18.59 -12.76
C ALA A 428 -22.48 17.70 -12.63
N MET A 429 -22.68 16.37 -12.50
CA MET A 429 -21.63 15.36 -12.50
C MET A 429 -20.65 15.52 -13.66
N ALA A 430 -21.17 15.74 -14.87
CA ALA A 430 -20.37 15.85 -16.07
C ALA A 430 -19.53 17.14 -16.11
N ARG A 431 -19.99 18.22 -15.45
CA ARG A 431 -19.26 19.49 -15.33
C ARG A 431 -18.19 19.46 -14.24
N ASP A 432 -18.28 18.55 -13.26
CA ASP A 432 -17.20 18.38 -12.28
C ASP A 432 -15.88 17.97 -12.94
N TYR A 433 -15.90 17.35 -14.12
CA TYR A 433 -14.68 17.01 -14.87
C TYR A 433 -13.84 18.24 -15.26
N TYR A 434 -14.43 19.43 -15.37
CA TYR A 434 -13.67 20.68 -15.49
C TYR A 434 -12.99 21.04 -14.16
N ALA A 435 -13.70 20.90 -13.03
CA ALA A 435 -13.19 21.21 -11.69
C ALA A 435 -12.19 20.16 -11.14
N LEU A 436 -12.04 19.04 -11.84
CA LEU A 436 -11.08 17.97 -11.59
C LEU A 436 -9.85 18.04 -12.51
N ASP A 437 -9.76 19.02 -13.42
CA ASP A 437 -8.77 19.11 -14.50
C ASP A 437 -8.72 17.84 -15.39
N PHE A 438 -9.88 17.18 -15.61
CA PHE A 438 -10.02 16.02 -16.51
C PHE A 438 -10.41 16.43 -17.94
N LEU A 439 -11.07 17.58 -18.10
CA LEU A 439 -11.49 18.17 -19.38
C LEU A 439 -11.28 19.68 -19.34
N GLU A 440 -10.90 20.28 -20.47
CA GLU A 440 -10.84 21.74 -20.62
C GLU A 440 -12.26 22.36 -20.60
N PRO A 441 -12.45 23.58 -20.05
CA PRO A 441 -13.78 24.19 -19.88
C PRO A 441 -14.58 24.50 -21.16
N ASP A 442 -13.98 24.34 -22.35
CA ASP A 442 -14.62 24.54 -23.66
C ASP A 442 -15.13 23.23 -24.30
N VAL A 443 -14.80 22.07 -23.73
CA VAL A 443 -15.26 20.75 -24.20
C VAL A 443 -16.73 20.55 -23.80
N ASP A 444 -17.63 20.37 -24.76
CA ASP A 444 -19.03 20.05 -24.48
C ASP A 444 -19.18 18.67 -23.83
N VAL A 445 -19.69 18.65 -22.60
CA VAL A 445 -19.95 17.43 -21.82
C VAL A 445 -21.36 16.86 -22.02
N SER A 446 -22.23 17.53 -22.77
CA SER A 446 -23.58 17.02 -23.08
C SER A 446 -23.59 15.59 -23.66
N PRO A 447 -22.64 15.17 -24.52
CA PRO A 447 -22.59 13.81 -25.07
C PRO A 447 -22.27 12.70 -24.05
N ILE A 448 -21.62 13.02 -22.92
CA ILE A 448 -21.25 12.00 -21.91
C ILE A 448 -22.34 11.79 -20.84
N VAL A 449 -23.24 12.76 -20.63
CA VAL A 449 -24.36 12.66 -19.66
C VAL A 449 -25.18 11.37 -19.80
N PRO A 450 -25.57 10.89 -21.00
CA PRO A 450 -26.31 9.63 -21.14
C PRO A 450 -25.50 8.39 -20.75
N ALA A 451 -24.17 8.41 -20.99
CA ALA A 451 -23.29 7.30 -20.64
C ALA A 451 -23.08 7.21 -19.12
N LEU A 452 -22.82 8.35 -18.47
CA LEU A 452 -22.75 8.48 -17.01
C LEU A 452 -24.04 7.98 -16.36
N LYS A 453 -25.20 8.44 -16.85
CA LYS A 453 -26.51 8.00 -16.36
C LYS A 453 -26.67 6.49 -16.42
N ASN A 454 -26.49 5.87 -17.59
CA ASN A 454 -26.69 4.45 -17.78
C ASN A 454 -25.77 3.62 -16.86
N PHE A 455 -24.50 4.00 -16.76
CA PHE A 455 -23.51 3.30 -15.93
C PHE A 455 -23.84 3.40 -14.43
N PHE A 456 -24.13 4.61 -13.93
CA PHE A 456 -24.36 4.83 -12.49
C PHE A 456 -25.77 4.42 -12.03
N ASP A 457 -26.80 4.52 -12.87
CA ASP A 457 -28.12 3.97 -12.53
C ASP A 457 -28.02 2.44 -12.28
N ASP A 458 -27.34 1.68 -13.15
CA ASP A 458 -27.13 0.24 -12.97
C ASP A 458 -26.27 -0.10 -11.74
N ALA A 459 -25.20 0.64 -11.48
CA ALA A 459 -24.34 0.46 -10.31
C ALA A 459 -25.08 0.73 -8.99
N LEU A 460 -25.87 1.81 -8.93
CA LEU A 460 -26.66 2.15 -7.74
C LEU A 460 -27.80 1.15 -7.51
N ASN A 461 -28.51 0.76 -8.58
CA ASN A 461 -29.64 -0.17 -8.48
C ASN A 461 -29.20 -1.58 -8.06
N SER A 462 -28.10 -2.09 -8.63
CA SER A 462 -27.54 -3.41 -8.28
C SER A 462 -27.04 -3.47 -6.83
N THR A 463 -26.38 -2.41 -6.34
CA THR A 463 -25.95 -2.29 -4.94
C THR A 463 -27.13 -2.35 -3.96
N VAL A 464 -28.25 -1.68 -4.28
CA VAL A 464 -29.47 -1.73 -3.47
C VAL A 464 -30.12 -3.13 -3.48
N HIS A 465 -30.06 -3.85 -4.60
CA HIS A 465 -30.55 -5.23 -4.67
C HIS A 465 -29.76 -6.20 -3.80
N ALA A 466 -28.41 -6.10 -3.80
CA ALA A 466 -27.56 -6.90 -2.91
C ALA A 466 -27.91 -6.68 -1.43
N HIS A 467 -28.07 -5.43 -1.01
CA HIS A 467 -28.48 -5.10 0.37
C HIS A 467 -29.91 -5.58 0.74
N ARG A 468 -30.86 -5.60 -0.21
CA ARG A 468 -32.20 -6.16 0.03
C ARG A 468 -32.15 -7.68 0.26
N LEU A 469 -31.44 -8.41 -0.60
CA LEU A 469 -31.31 -9.87 -0.49
C LEU A 469 -30.69 -10.28 0.86
N HIS A 470 -29.63 -9.57 1.29
CA HIS A 470 -28.96 -9.86 2.57
C HIS A 470 -29.81 -9.53 3.81
N ARG A 471 -30.84 -8.68 3.67
CA ARG A 471 -31.78 -8.32 4.75
C ARG A 471 -32.96 -9.29 4.84
N GLN A 472 -33.41 -9.85 3.72
CA GLN A 472 -34.46 -10.87 3.69
C GLN A 472 -33.98 -12.22 4.24
N SER A 473 -32.70 -12.57 4.07
CA SER A 473 -32.10 -13.80 4.63
C SER A 473 -31.81 -13.75 6.14
N ARG A 474 -32.20 -12.68 6.85
CA ARG A 474 -31.89 -12.48 8.28
C ARG A 474 -33.07 -12.16 9.21
N THR A 475 -34.32 -12.22 8.73
CA THR A 475 -35.49 -12.20 9.62
C THR A 475 -35.76 -13.58 10.23
N PRO A 476 -35.75 -13.74 11.57
CA PRO A 476 -36.25 -14.95 12.21
C PRO A 476 -37.75 -15.12 11.93
N ALA A 477 -38.21 -16.36 11.80
CA ALA A 477 -39.63 -16.68 11.65
C ALA A 477 -40.37 -16.46 12.99
N ALA A 478 -40.74 -15.21 13.28
CA ALA A 478 -41.49 -14.85 14.47
C ALA A 478 -42.86 -15.55 14.49
N ALA A 479 -43.15 -16.28 15.57
CA ALA A 479 -44.32 -17.13 15.67
C ALA A 479 -45.64 -16.32 15.62
N ARG A 480 -46.51 -16.64 14.67
CA ARG A 480 -47.90 -16.15 14.67
C ARG A 480 -48.69 -16.89 15.76
N CYS A 481 -48.82 -16.26 16.93
CA CYS A 481 -49.72 -16.73 17.98
C CYS A 481 -51.19 -16.66 17.48
N PRO A 482 -51.95 -17.77 17.44
CA PRO A 482 -53.33 -17.75 16.96
C PRO A 482 -54.25 -17.14 18.02
N GLN A 483 -54.89 -16.02 17.70
CA GLN A 483 -55.90 -15.41 18.56
C GLN A 483 -57.14 -16.32 18.67
N ARG A 484 -57.70 -16.45 19.88
CA ARG A 484 -58.92 -17.24 20.12
C ARG A 484 -60.12 -16.56 19.45
N PRO A 485 -60.95 -17.27 18.66
CA PRO A 485 -62.19 -16.71 18.14
C PRO A 485 -63.25 -16.56 19.25
N HIS A 486 -64.04 -15.50 19.18
CA HIS A 486 -65.16 -15.27 20.10
C HIS A 486 -66.34 -16.23 19.82
N VAL A 487 -67.09 -16.55 20.88
CA VAL A 487 -68.28 -17.40 20.81
C VAL A 487 -69.41 -16.73 20.01
N ARG A 488 -69.96 -17.44 19.02
CA ARG A 488 -71.32 -17.21 18.50
C ARG A 488 -72.03 -18.56 18.27
N ARG A 489 -73.37 -18.53 18.31
CA ARG A 489 -74.22 -19.72 18.51
C ARG A 489 -74.37 -20.57 17.24
N GLN A 490 -74.51 -21.89 17.42
CA GLN A 490 -75.09 -22.81 16.43
C GLN A 490 -76.60 -22.56 16.26
N PRO A 491 -77.20 -23.12 15.20
CA PRO A 491 -78.23 -24.12 15.46
C PRO A 491 -78.12 -25.42 14.63
N ALA A 492 -78.26 -26.55 15.32
CA ALA A 492 -78.90 -27.84 14.95
C ALA A 492 -78.67 -28.58 13.61
N THR A 493 -78.85 -29.93 13.72
CA THR A 493 -78.98 -30.98 12.68
C THR A 493 -77.68 -31.61 12.11
N ALA A 494 -77.62 -32.91 11.76
CA ALA A 494 -78.39 -34.08 12.26
C ALA A 494 -77.70 -35.43 11.91
N GLY A 495 -77.76 -36.40 12.83
CA GLY A 495 -77.44 -37.83 12.59
C GLY A 495 -75.95 -38.22 12.51
N ARG A 496 -75.56 -39.51 12.55
CA ARG A 496 -76.21 -40.73 13.09
C ARG A 496 -75.19 -41.91 13.03
N ARG A 497 -75.01 -42.68 14.12
CA ARG A 497 -74.50 -44.10 14.15
C ARG A 497 -73.01 -44.33 13.72
N THR A 498 -72.26 -45.38 14.12
CA THR A 498 -72.44 -46.50 15.10
C THR A 498 -71.06 -47.08 15.57
N HIS A 499 -71.11 -48.07 16.47
CA HIS A 499 -70.04 -49.00 16.96
C HIS A 499 -69.11 -49.60 15.86
N SER A 500 -67.97 -50.26 16.13
CA SER A 500 -67.63 -51.19 17.26
C SER A 500 -66.12 -51.46 17.53
N ARG A 501 -65.84 -52.29 18.55
CA ARG A 501 -64.59 -53.02 18.92
C ARG A 501 -64.77 -54.54 18.58
N PRO A 502 -63.81 -55.51 18.71
CA PRO A 502 -62.58 -55.55 19.55
C PRO A 502 -61.32 -56.17 18.86
N ALA A 503 -60.43 -56.85 19.62
CA ALA A 503 -59.14 -57.49 19.26
C ALA A 503 -59.27 -59.05 19.16
N PRO A 504 -58.25 -59.98 19.26
CA PRO A 504 -56.82 -59.87 19.61
C PRO A 504 -55.76 -60.80 18.92
N ALA A 505 -54.47 -60.53 19.21
CA ALA A 505 -53.28 -61.38 19.46
C ALA A 505 -52.94 -62.72 18.73
N VAL A 506 -51.66 -62.86 18.30
CA VAL A 506 -50.79 -64.08 18.34
C VAL A 506 -49.31 -63.67 18.58
N SER A 507 -48.49 -64.56 19.17
CA SER A 507 -47.03 -64.49 19.46
C SER A 507 -46.52 -65.95 19.70
N PRO A 508 -45.24 -66.33 19.99
CA PRO A 508 -43.93 -65.63 20.04
C PRO A 508 -42.75 -66.38 19.34
N ALA A 509 -41.50 -65.86 19.39
CA ALA A 509 -40.21 -66.62 19.42
C ALA A 509 -38.97 -65.73 19.73
N ARG A 510 -37.81 -66.33 20.07
CA ARG A 510 -36.45 -65.74 20.31
C ARG A 510 -35.37 -66.69 19.68
N PRO A 511 -34.01 -66.54 19.83
CA PRO A 511 -33.13 -65.47 20.38
C PRO A 511 -31.89 -65.11 19.51
N HIS A 512 -30.92 -64.37 20.09
CA HIS A 512 -29.50 -64.10 19.67
C HIS A 512 -28.61 -65.40 19.61
N PRO A 513 -27.25 -65.40 19.37
CA PRO A 513 -26.22 -64.31 19.37
C PRO A 513 -25.03 -64.44 18.36
N ILE A 514 -23.92 -63.70 18.64
CA ILE A 514 -22.47 -63.97 18.33
C ILE A 514 -21.76 -63.11 17.24
N ALA A 515 -20.74 -62.39 17.73
CA ALA A 515 -19.40 -62.12 17.13
C ALA A 515 -18.35 -62.63 18.18
N PRO A 516 -16.99 -62.60 18.04
CA PRO A 516 -16.12 -61.79 17.15
C PRO A 516 -14.77 -62.50 16.71
N THR A 517 -13.68 -61.72 16.49
CA THR A 517 -12.22 -62.10 16.55
C THR A 517 -11.63 -63.04 15.47
N SER A 518 -10.32 -63.13 15.16
CA SER A 518 -9.03 -62.42 15.50
C SER A 518 -8.01 -62.64 14.34
N ALA A 519 -6.68 -62.40 14.32
CA ALA A 519 -5.61 -62.02 15.27
C ALA A 519 -4.45 -61.25 14.52
N ALA A 520 -3.47 -60.57 15.14
CA ALA A 520 -2.13 -61.00 15.67
C ALA A 520 -1.17 -61.65 14.64
N ALA A 521 0.17 -61.53 14.70
CA ALA A 521 1.15 -61.34 15.79
C ALA A 521 2.55 -60.88 15.22
N ARG A 522 3.63 -60.48 15.93
CA ARG A 522 3.94 -60.13 17.36
C ARG A 522 5.27 -59.33 17.46
N SER A 523 5.53 -58.76 18.63
CA SER A 523 6.71 -57.95 19.05
C SER A 523 8.06 -58.70 19.21
N ARG A 524 9.20 -57.97 19.20
CA ARG A 524 10.22 -58.06 20.29
C ARG A 524 11.29 -56.93 20.32
N THR A 525 11.90 -56.81 21.50
CA THR A 525 12.81 -55.76 22.02
C THR A 525 14.31 -55.99 21.73
N ARG A 526 15.11 -54.92 21.57
CA ARG A 526 16.35 -54.57 22.35
C ARG A 526 17.27 -53.54 21.68
N ALA A 527 18.11 -52.89 22.51
CA ALA A 527 19.37 -52.19 22.18
C ALA A 527 20.52 -52.91 22.97
N PRO A 528 21.82 -52.51 22.98
CA PRO A 528 22.46 -51.33 22.35
C PRO A 528 23.87 -51.57 21.72
N ALA A 529 24.52 -50.46 21.29
CA ALA A 529 25.97 -50.18 21.32
C ALA A 529 27.00 -50.95 20.44
N GLY A 530 28.08 -50.23 20.08
CA GLY A 530 29.35 -50.76 19.53
C GLY A 530 29.81 -50.06 18.23
N GLY A 531 30.95 -49.34 18.24
CA GLY A 531 31.44 -48.68 17.00
C GLY A 531 32.47 -47.53 17.10
N ARG A 532 33.51 -47.63 17.94
CA ARG A 532 34.73 -46.79 17.86
C ARG A 532 35.94 -47.74 17.81
N PRO A 533 37.02 -47.42 17.06
CA PRO A 533 38.06 -46.57 17.64
C PRO A 533 38.83 -45.65 16.64
N HIS A 534 39.89 -45.02 17.18
CA HIS A 534 41.07 -44.35 16.60
C HIS A 534 41.48 -44.72 15.15
N GLN A 535 42.20 -43.87 14.40
CA GLN A 535 43.40 -43.07 14.76
C GLN A 535 43.39 -41.63 14.15
N ARG A 536 44.00 -40.61 14.77
CA ARG A 536 45.42 -40.13 14.60
C ARG A 536 45.98 -40.36 13.18
N GLY A 537 46.59 -39.39 12.49
CA GLY A 537 46.87 -37.98 12.80
C GLY A 537 47.93 -37.38 11.86
N ARG A 538 48.38 -36.14 12.12
CA ARG A 538 49.28 -35.27 11.29
C ARG A 538 48.58 -34.76 10.01
N ARG A 539 48.70 -33.50 9.55
CA ARG A 539 49.72 -32.42 9.62
C ARG A 539 51.03 -32.64 8.83
N SER A 540 50.95 -32.37 7.52
CA SER A 540 51.95 -31.62 6.74
C SER A 540 51.19 -30.88 5.63
N ARG A 541 51.09 -29.54 5.63
CA ARG A 541 52.08 -28.51 5.23
C ARG A 541 52.41 -28.51 3.72
N THR A 542 52.11 -27.37 3.08
CA THR A 542 52.79 -26.74 1.91
C THR A 542 52.90 -27.57 0.61
N HIS A 543 52.51 -27.05 -0.56
CA HIS A 543 53.01 -25.78 -1.09
C HIS A 543 52.08 -25.06 -2.09
N ARG A 544 52.27 -23.73 -2.19
CA ARG A 544 52.12 -22.84 -3.36
C ARG A 544 51.58 -23.47 -4.66
N ARG A 545 50.50 -22.89 -5.21
CA ARG A 545 50.64 -21.65 -6.00
C ARG A 545 49.51 -20.68 -5.68
#